data_AF-A0A9Q1E648-F1
#
_entry.id   AF-A0A9Q1E648-F1
#
_cell.length_a   1.000
_cell.length_b   1.000
_cell.length_c   1.000
_cell.angle_alpha   90.00
_cell.angle_beta   90.00
_cell.angle_gamma   90.00
#
_symmetry.space_group_name_H-M   'P 1'
#
loop_
_entity.id
_entity.type
_entity.pdbx_description
1 polymer ?
#
loop_
_entity_poly.entity_id
_entity_poly.type
_entity_poly.pdbx_seq_one_letter_code
_entity_poly.pdbx_strand_id
1 'polypeptide(L)'
;GPEITDETGCEELDGELVCICHSRGVPPPTIEWRGLRVDSNFLEVSNGVWNDAAESTVALRNDSGQEVTCVSRNHIGKDSRLLQAGSGETHIETSGICHLWVIVGFFLNVPIIFVLFCIYAIHKRLTGKKQQETELNDTYTTLDNTTMSPDYDIIKRVTAN
;
A
#
# COMPACT_ATOMS: atom_id res chain seq x y z
N GLY A 1 -16.95 -25.32 26.49
CA GLY A 1 -15.62 -25.88 26.80
C GLY A 1 -14.63 -24.74 26.80
N PRO A 2 -13.33 -25.00 26.97
CA PRO A 2 -12.32 -23.98 26.74
C PRO A 2 -12.20 -23.69 25.24
N GLU A 3 -11.75 -22.49 24.91
CA GLU A 3 -11.59 -21.97 23.55
C GLU A 3 -10.29 -21.18 23.47
N ILE A 4 -9.45 -21.47 22.47
CA ILE A 4 -8.18 -20.78 22.23
C ILE A 4 -8.45 -19.61 21.28
N THR A 5 -8.14 -18.40 21.74
CA THR A 5 -8.41 -17.16 20.99
C THR A 5 -7.35 -16.90 19.92
N ASP A 6 -7.69 -16.04 18.96
CA ASP A 6 -6.80 -15.66 17.85
C ASP A 6 -5.59 -14.81 18.26
N GLU A 7 -5.55 -14.33 19.51
CA GLU A 7 -4.37 -13.71 20.13
C GLU A 7 -3.24 -14.72 20.43
N THR A 8 -3.45 -16.01 20.13
CA THR A 8 -2.46 -17.08 20.26
C THR A 8 -1.55 -17.12 19.02
N GLY A 9 -0.24 -17.08 19.21
CA GLY A 9 0.72 -17.08 18.11
C GLY A 9 2.18 -17.20 18.57
N CYS A 10 3.10 -17.25 17.62
CA CYS A 10 4.54 -17.22 17.88
C CYS A 10 5.22 -16.10 17.09
N GLU A 11 6.13 -15.39 17.73
CA GLU A 11 6.95 -14.34 17.14
C GLU A 11 8.42 -14.58 17.44
N GLU A 12 9.31 -14.18 16.53
CA GLU A 12 10.75 -14.22 16.76
C GLU A 12 11.20 -12.90 17.41
N LEU A 13 11.75 -12.98 18.61
CA LEU A 13 12.28 -11.85 19.39
C LEU A 13 13.74 -12.13 19.76
N ASP A 14 14.66 -11.26 19.35
CA ASP A 14 16.08 -11.33 19.70
C ASP A 14 16.77 -12.70 19.42
N GLY A 15 16.32 -13.42 18.38
CA GLY A 15 16.86 -14.74 18.00
C GLY A 15 16.23 -15.92 18.76
N GLU A 16 15.17 -15.65 19.52
CA GLU A 16 14.37 -16.62 20.26
C GLU A 16 12.93 -16.62 19.73
N LEU A 17 12.30 -17.78 19.70
CA LEU A 17 10.89 -17.92 19.33
C LEU A 17 10.03 -17.81 20.60
N VAL A 18 9.26 -16.74 20.70
CA VAL A 18 8.34 -16.49 21.81
C VAL A 18 6.92 -16.82 21.35
N CYS A 19 6.31 -17.83 21.96
CA CYS A 19 4.94 -18.23 21.70
C CYS A 19 4.03 -17.86 22.87
N ILE A 20 2.87 -17.28 22.56
CA ILE A 20 1.82 -16.94 23.52
C ILE A 20 0.59 -17.78 23.18
N CYS A 21 -0.03 -18.34 24.20
CA CYS A 21 -1.33 -18.98 24.08
C CYS A 21 -2.32 -18.38 25.06
N HIS A 22 -3.42 -17.87 24.51
CA HIS A 22 -4.50 -17.28 25.28
C HIS A 22 -5.77 -18.11 25.08
N SER A 23 -6.43 -18.46 26.18
CA SER A 23 -7.62 -19.30 26.17
C SER A 23 -8.64 -18.83 27.17
N ARG A 24 -9.93 -18.89 26.80
CA ARG A 24 -11.06 -18.61 27.68
C ARG A 24 -11.92 -19.85 27.89
N GLY A 25 -12.60 -19.93 29.03
CA GLY A 25 -13.48 -21.02 29.38
C GLY A 25 -13.94 -20.90 30.83
N VAL A 26 -15.16 -21.37 31.10
CA VAL A 26 -15.68 -21.50 32.47
C VAL A 26 -15.85 -22.98 32.80
N PRO A 27 -15.17 -23.51 33.83
CA PRO A 27 -14.11 -22.87 34.62
C PRO A 27 -12.85 -22.56 33.80
N PRO A 28 -11.99 -21.66 34.30
CA PRO A 28 -10.75 -21.28 33.64
C PRO A 28 -9.93 -22.50 33.23
N PRO A 29 -9.42 -22.55 32.00
CA PRO A 29 -8.63 -23.67 31.54
C PRO A 29 -7.21 -23.70 32.11
N THR A 30 -6.58 -24.86 31.99
CA THR A 30 -5.14 -25.04 32.14
C THR A 30 -4.52 -25.17 30.76
N ILE A 31 -3.38 -24.50 30.55
CA ILE A 31 -2.63 -24.53 29.29
C ILE A 31 -1.42 -25.46 29.41
N GLU A 32 -1.25 -26.33 28.42
CA GLU A 32 -0.12 -27.24 28.25
C GLU A 32 0.50 -27.05 26.86
N TRP A 33 1.83 -27.08 26.78
CA TRP A 33 2.55 -27.04 25.51
C TRP A 33 3.00 -28.45 25.08
N ARG A 34 2.81 -28.79 23.80
CA ARG A 34 3.22 -30.07 23.18
C ARG A 34 4.11 -29.82 21.97
N GLY A 35 4.92 -30.81 21.59
CA GLY A 35 5.87 -30.69 20.47
C GLY A 35 7.20 -30.04 20.84
N LEU A 36 7.38 -29.68 22.12
CA LEU A 36 8.62 -29.10 22.64
C LEU A 36 9.66 -30.19 22.91
N ARG A 37 10.83 -30.09 22.26
CA ARG A 37 11.98 -30.96 22.55
C ARG A 37 12.56 -30.55 23.91
N VAL A 38 12.41 -31.43 24.90
CA VAL A 38 12.68 -31.19 26.33
C VAL A 38 14.16 -30.90 26.62
N ASP A 39 15.07 -31.25 25.71
CA ASP A 39 16.48 -31.42 26.06
C ASP A 39 17.34 -30.14 25.99
N SER A 40 16.85 -29.01 25.46
CA SER A 40 17.62 -27.74 25.46
C SER A 40 16.90 -26.48 25.00
N ASN A 41 15.62 -26.57 24.62
CA ASN A 41 14.98 -25.50 23.85
C ASN A 41 14.17 -24.53 24.71
N PHE A 42 13.93 -24.82 25.99
CA PHE A 42 13.19 -23.92 26.89
C PHE A 42 14.09 -22.87 27.52
N LEU A 43 13.69 -21.61 27.40
CA LEU A 43 14.36 -20.48 28.03
C LEU A 43 13.54 -19.97 29.21
N GLU A 44 12.22 -19.84 29.02
CA GLU A 44 11.31 -19.35 30.05
C GLU A 44 9.86 -19.79 29.80
N VAL A 45 9.09 -20.01 30.88
CA VAL A 45 7.64 -20.26 30.82
C VAL A 45 6.94 -19.36 31.86
N SER A 46 5.98 -18.56 31.41
CA SER A 46 5.11 -17.75 32.25
C SER A 46 3.67 -18.19 32.10
N ASN A 47 2.95 -18.33 33.23
CA ASN A 47 1.55 -18.74 33.24
C ASN A 47 0.71 -17.75 34.03
N GLY A 48 -0.43 -17.35 33.47
CA GLY A 48 -1.42 -16.47 34.07
C GLY A 48 -2.81 -17.08 34.01
N VAL A 49 -3.59 -16.90 35.07
CA VAL A 49 -5.00 -17.34 35.13
C VAL A 49 -5.83 -16.25 35.80
N TRP A 50 -6.89 -15.83 35.13
CA TRP A 50 -7.77 -14.75 35.59
C TRP A 50 -9.22 -15.05 35.23
N ASN A 51 -10.06 -15.23 36.26
CA ASN A 51 -11.49 -15.50 36.14
C ASN A 51 -11.81 -16.70 35.24
N ASP A 52 -12.14 -16.43 33.98
CA ASP A 52 -12.52 -17.38 32.93
C ASP A 52 -11.44 -17.48 31.84
N ALA A 53 -10.26 -16.93 32.05
CA ALA A 53 -9.18 -16.90 31.07
C ALA A 53 -7.87 -17.44 31.64
N ALA A 54 -7.05 -17.97 30.75
CA ALA A 54 -5.70 -18.44 31.02
C ALA A 54 -4.78 -17.98 29.88
N GLU A 55 -3.55 -17.67 30.25
CA GLU A 55 -2.48 -17.29 29.34
C GLU A 55 -1.22 -18.07 29.70
N SER A 56 -0.49 -18.52 28.69
CA SER A 56 0.84 -19.07 28.88
C SER A 56 1.77 -18.55 27.80
N THR A 57 2.96 -18.14 28.18
CA THR A 57 4.03 -17.70 27.28
C THR A 57 5.21 -18.64 27.41
N VAL A 58 5.78 -19.06 26.29
CA VAL A 58 6.99 -19.89 26.24
C VAL A 58 8.02 -19.26 25.31
N ALA A 59 9.24 -19.10 25.82
CA ALA A 59 10.39 -18.67 25.04
C ALA A 59 11.24 -19.90 24.66
N LEU A 60 11.56 -20.02 23.37
CA LEU A 60 12.25 -21.15 22.79
C LEU A 60 13.47 -20.70 21.99
N ARG A 61 14.55 -21.49 22.00
CA ARG A 61 15.66 -21.23 21.05
C ARG A 61 15.13 -21.44 19.63
N ASN A 62 15.39 -20.49 18.73
CA ASN A 62 14.90 -20.56 17.35
C ASN A 62 15.56 -21.72 16.59
N ASP A 63 14.94 -22.90 16.65
CA ASP A 63 15.26 -24.03 15.78
C ASP A 63 14.21 -24.05 14.65
N SER A 64 14.65 -23.66 13.46
CA SER A 64 13.78 -23.48 12.30
C SER A 64 12.95 -24.74 12.04
N GLY A 65 11.62 -24.62 12.06
CA GLY A 65 10.70 -25.73 11.77
C GLY A 65 10.18 -26.50 12.99
N GLN A 66 10.33 -25.98 14.20
CA GLN A 66 9.70 -26.57 15.38
C GLN A 66 8.18 -26.28 15.39
N GLU A 67 7.39 -27.35 15.35
CA GLU A 67 5.93 -27.29 15.53
C GLU A 67 5.57 -27.34 17.02
N VAL A 68 4.90 -26.29 17.50
CA VAL A 68 4.51 -26.18 18.90
C VAL A 68 2.99 -26.20 18.98
N THR A 69 2.41 -27.11 19.75
CA THR A 69 0.96 -27.14 19.94
C THR A 69 0.61 -26.59 21.32
N CYS A 70 -0.23 -25.56 21.37
CA CYS A 70 -0.88 -25.16 22.61
C CYS A 70 -2.11 -26.05 22.83
N VAL A 71 -2.28 -26.54 24.05
CA VAL A 71 -3.42 -27.34 24.48
C VAL A 71 -4.08 -26.68 25.68
N SER A 72 -5.35 -26.31 25.53
CA SER A 72 -6.18 -25.76 26.60
C SER A 72 -7.17 -26.81 27.11
N ARG A 73 -7.28 -26.98 28.43
CA ARG A 73 -8.12 -28.02 29.04
C ARG A 73 -8.84 -27.52 30.29
N ASN A 74 -10.12 -27.85 30.41
CA ASN A 74 -10.84 -27.80 31.69
C ASN A 74 -11.69 -29.08 31.86
N HIS A 75 -12.50 -29.15 32.91
CA HIS A 75 -13.34 -30.33 33.16
C HIS A 75 -14.53 -30.47 32.18
N ILE A 76 -14.85 -29.41 31.43
CA ILE A 76 -15.91 -29.39 30.42
C ILE A 76 -15.39 -29.86 29.05
N GLY A 77 -14.12 -29.61 28.74
CA GLY A 77 -13.56 -29.97 27.44
C GLY A 77 -12.09 -29.63 27.24
N LYS A 78 -11.67 -29.73 25.98
CA LYS A 78 -10.30 -29.49 25.53
C LYS A 78 -10.33 -28.80 24.16
N ASP A 79 -9.42 -27.87 23.96
CA ASP A 79 -9.13 -27.24 22.67
C ASP A 79 -7.61 -27.24 22.42
N SER A 80 -7.17 -27.18 21.16
CA SER A 80 -5.75 -27.18 20.82
C SER A 80 -5.46 -26.47 19.49
N ARG A 81 -4.41 -25.65 19.47
CA ARG A 81 -3.94 -24.91 18.29
C ARG A 81 -2.48 -25.24 18.00
N LEU A 82 -2.19 -25.60 16.75
CA LEU A 82 -0.83 -25.79 16.25
C LEU A 82 -0.26 -24.42 15.88
N LEU A 83 0.89 -24.08 16.43
CA LEU A 83 1.64 -22.87 16.15
C LEU A 83 2.91 -23.26 15.39
N GLN A 84 3.08 -22.68 14.21
CA GLN A 84 4.31 -22.84 13.45
C GLN A 84 5.28 -21.74 13.85
N ALA A 85 6.48 -22.13 14.27
CA ALA A 85 7.61 -21.22 14.44
C ALA A 85 7.87 -20.49 13.11
N GLY A 86 7.56 -19.19 13.03
CA GLY A 86 7.68 -18.39 11.80
C GLY A 86 6.36 -18.12 11.07
N SER A 87 5.24 -18.68 11.54
CA SER A 87 3.90 -18.18 11.22
C SER A 87 3.39 -17.41 12.43
N GLY A 88 3.90 -16.20 12.61
CA GLY A 88 2.99 -15.17 13.06
C GLY A 88 1.83 -15.22 12.07
N GLU A 89 0.66 -15.68 12.52
CA GLU A 89 -0.57 -15.18 11.94
C GLU A 89 -0.45 -13.69 12.13
N THR A 90 0.17 -13.03 11.15
CA THR A 90 -0.13 -11.65 10.86
C THR A 90 -1.63 -11.73 10.70
N HIS A 91 -2.34 -11.33 11.74
CA HIS A 91 -3.61 -10.67 11.58
C HIS A 91 -3.27 -9.43 10.75
N ILE A 92 -3.01 -9.67 9.45
CA ILE A 92 -3.48 -8.83 8.40
C ILE A 92 -4.98 -8.89 8.65
N GLU A 93 -5.43 -8.06 9.60
CA GLU A 93 -6.65 -7.33 9.43
C GLU A 93 -6.48 -6.75 8.03
N THR A 94 -6.94 -7.52 7.05
CA THR A 94 -7.02 -7.10 5.68
C THR A 94 -8.01 -5.99 5.79
N SER A 95 -7.48 -4.78 5.98
CA SER A 95 -8.12 -3.54 5.60
C SER A 95 -8.32 -3.65 4.09
N GLY A 96 -9.28 -4.50 3.70
CA GLY A 96 -9.82 -4.61 2.35
C GLY A 96 -10.47 -3.30 1.93
N ILE A 97 -10.56 -2.34 2.85
CA ILE A 97 -10.98 -0.97 2.63
C ILE A 97 -9.79 -0.10 2.16
N CYS A 98 -8.55 -0.30 2.66
CA CYS A 98 -7.40 0.51 2.24
C CYS A 98 -6.96 0.25 0.79
N HIS A 99 -7.08 -0.98 0.30
CA HIS A 99 -6.68 -1.30 -1.08
C HIS A 99 -7.63 -0.70 -2.14
N LEU A 100 -8.91 -0.52 -1.81
CA LEU A 100 -9.91 0.01 -2.74
C LEU A 100 -9.71 1.51 -3.02
N TRP A 101 -9.32 2.29 -2.02
CA TRP A 101 -9.11 3.74 -2.20
C TRP A 101 -7.87 4.07 -3.05
N VAL A 102 -6.83 3.25 -2.97
CA VAL A 102 -5.61 3.41 -3.80
C VAL A 102 -5.95 3.16 -5.28
N ILE A 103 -6.75 2.14 -5.56
CA ILE A 103 -7.23 1.79 -6.90
C ILE A 103 -8.12 2.92 -7.45
N VAL A 104 -9.14 3.37 -6.70
CA VAL A 104 -10.04 4.45 -7.12
C VAL A 104 -9.29 5.77 -7.33
N GLY A 105 -8.31 6.10 -6.48
CA GLY A 105 -7.47 7.28 -6.62
C GLY A 105 -6.59 7.24 -7.87
N PHE A 106 -6.02 6.10 -8.22
CA PHE A 106 -5.14 5.95 -9.37
C PHE A 106 -5.90 6.06 -10.71
N PHE A 107 -7.06 5.41 -10.84
CA PHE A 107 -7.82 5.39 -12.09
C PHE A 107 -8.49 6.72 -12.44
N LEU A 108 -8.75 7.60 -11.47
CA LEU A 108 -9.37 8.90 -11.74
C LEU A 108 -8.32 10.00 -11.98
N ASN A 109 -7.17 9.99 -11.29
CA ASN A 109 -6.22 11.10 -11.35
C ASN A 109 -5.24 11.02 -12.54
N VAL A 110 -4.78 9.81 -12.88
CA VAL A 110 -3.84 9.61 -14.00
C VAL A 110 -4.40 10.04 -15.36
N PRO A 111 -5.64 9.68 -15.76
CA PRO A 111 -6.17 10.10 -17.05
C PRO A 111 -6.44 11.62 -17.11
N ILE A 112 -6.83 12.25 -15.99
CA ILE A 112 -7.05 13.70 -15.93
C ILE A 112 -5.72 14.45 -16.17
N ILE A 113 -4.65 14.04 -15.48
CA ILE A 113 -3.32 14.65 -15.66
C ILE A 113 -2.85 14.49 -17.11
N PHE A 114 -3.04 13.31 -17.71
CA PHE A 114 -2.68 13.06 -19.11
C PHE A 114 -3.46 13.95 -20.09
N VAL A 115 -4.78 14.11 -19.88
CA VAL A 115 -5.61 15.00 -20.71
C VAL A 115 -5.18 16.46 -20.57
N LEU A 116 -4.92 16.94 -19.35
CA LEU A 116 -4.43 18.30 -19.13
C LEU A 116 -3.06 18.54 -19.79
N PHE A 117 -2.15 17.57 -19.73
CA PHE A 117 -0.87 17.63 -20.41
C PHE A 117 -1.02 17.68 -21.94
N CYS A 118 -1.91 16.86 -22.50
CA CYS A 118 -2.24 16.88 -23.93
C CYS A 118 -2.82 18.23 -24.36
N ILE A 119 -3.75 18.80 -23.59
CA ILE A 119 -4.31 20.13 -23.84
C ILE A 119 -3.20 21.18 -23.79
N TYR A 120 -2.35 21.18 -22.77
CA TYR A 120 -1.22 22.10 -22.66
C TYR A 120 -0.26 21.99 -23.85
N ALA A 121 0.08 20.76 -24.28
CA ALA A 121 0.94 20.54 -25.43
C ALA A 121 0.32 21.03 -26.74
N ILE A 122 -0.99 20.83 -26.93
CA ILE A 122 -1.74 21.35 -28.08
C ILE A 122 -1.77 22.87 -28.05
N HIS A 123 -2.07 23.49 -26.91
CA HIS A 123 -2.04 24.95 -26.75
C HIS A 123 -0.66 25.51 -27.05
N LYS A 124 0.42 24.90 -26.54
CA LYS A 124 1.79 25.34 -26.84
C LYS A 124 2.10 25.25 -28.33
N ARG A 125 1.67 24.18 -29.01
CA ARG A 125 1.82 24.03 -30.47
C ARG A 125 0.99 25.06 -31.24
N LEU A 126 -0.23 25.34 -30.80
CA LEU A 126 -1.12 26.33 -31.41
C LEU A 126 -0.60 27.76 -31.20
N THR A 127 -0.09 28.09 -30.02
CA THR A 127 0.52 29.39 -29.75
C THR A 127 1.82 29.56 -30.54
N GLY A 128 2.64 28.50 -30.65
CA GLY A 128 3.83 28.51 -31.51
C GLY A 128 3.49 28.71 -33.00
N LYS A 129 2.41 28.07 -33.48
CA LYS A 129 1.90 28.29 -34.84
C LYS A 129 1.32 29.68 -35.04
N LYS A 130 0.56 30.21 -34.06
CA LYS A 130 0.03 31.57 -34.11
C LYS A 130 1.15 32.60 -34.17
N GLN A 131 2.22 32.41 -33.41
CA GLN A 131 3.38 33.31 -33.43
C GLN A 131 4.07 33.31 -34.80
N GLN A 132 4.20 32.14 -35.44
CA GLN A 132 4.74 32.02 -36.80
C GLN A 132 3.81 32.60 -37.88
N GLU A 133 2.49 32.44 -37.73
CA GLU A 133 1.48 32.98 -38.63
C GLU A 133 1.34 34.51 -38.50
N THR A 134 1.46 35.06 -37.28
CA THR A 134 1.49 36.50 -37.02
C THR A 134 2.75 37.15 -37.60
N GLU A 135 3.93 36.56 -37.39
CA GLU A 135 5.20 37.07 -37.96
C GLU A 135 5.19 37.06 -39.51
N LEU A 136 4.63 36.02 -40.11
CA LEU A 136 4.45 35.91 -41.56
C LEU A 136 3.45 36.96 -42.10
N ASN A 137 2.31 37.14 -41.42
CA ASN A 137 1.27 38.08 -41.84
C ASN A 137 1.73 39.55 -41.68
N ASP A 138 2.51 39.86 -40.65
CA ASP A 138 3.13 41.18 -40.45
C ASP A 138 4.17 41.49 -41.54
N THR A 139 4.89 40.48 -42.03
CA THR A 139 5.86 40.62 -43.13
C THR A 139 5.17 40.93 -44.46
N TYR A 140 4.09 40.22 -44.79
CA TYR A 140 3.35 40.47 -46.04
C TYR A 140 2.61 41.80 -46.04
N THR A 141 2.03 42.21 -44.91
CA THR A 141 1.35 43.52 -44.78
C THR A 141 2.33 44.69 -44.85
N THR A 142 3.56 44.54 -44.35
CA THR A 142 4.60 45.56 -44.49
C THR A 142 5.11 45.69 -45.93
N LEU A 143 5.22 44.56 -46.65
CA LEU A 143 5.60 44.56 -48.05
C LEU A 143 4.55 45.27 -48.91
N ASP A 144 3.27 44.92 -48.73
CA ASP A 144 2.13 45.52 -49.44
C ASP A 144 2.09 47.05 -49.27
N ASN A 145 2.20 47.53 -48.03
CA ASN A 145 2.28 48.96 -47.70
C ASN A 145 3.50 49.66 -48.32
N THR A 146 4.62 48.96 -48.48
CA THR A 146 5.84 49.51 -49.12
C THR A 146 5.71 49.56 -50.64
N THR A 147 5.02 48.60 -51.27
CA THR A 147 4.66 48.65 -52.70
C THR A 147 3.56 49.66 -53.02
N MET A 148 2.69 50.00 -52.05
CA MET A 148 1.71 51.09 -52.16
C MET A 148 2.28 52.47 -51.78
N SER A 149 3.60 52.56 -51.52
CA SER A 149 4.32 53.83 -51.41
C SER A 149 4.27 54.59 -52.75
N PRO A 150 4.12 55.93 -52.76
CA PRO A 150 3.49 56.70 -53.85
C PRO A 150 4.26 56.80 -55.18
N ASP A 151 5.33 56.04 -55.39
CA ASP A 151 6.11 56.07 -56.63
C ASP A 151 5.32 55.53 -57.85
N TYR A 152 4.25 54.77 -57.64
CA TYR A 152 3.40 54.30 -58.75
C TYR A 152 2.41 55.36 -59.27
N ASP A 153 2.16 56.43 -58.49
CA ASP A 153 1.22 57.49 -58.90
C ASP A 153 1.87 58.51 -59.87
N ILE A 154 3.20 58.49 -60.03
CA ILE A 154 3.91 59.37 -60.96
C ILE A 154 3.86 58.86 -62.40
N ILE A 155 3.73 57.55 -62.63
CA ILE A 155 3.76 56.97 -63.98
C ILE A 155 2.43 57.19 -64.74
N LYS A 156 1.30 57.26 -64.04
CA LYS A 156 0.00 57.51 -64.67
C LYS A 156 -0.22 58.97 -65.11
N ARG A 157 0.57 59.94 -64.60
CA ARG A 157 0.45 61.35 -64.99
C ARG A 157 1.27 61.74 -66.22
N VAL A 158 2.27 60.95 -66.62
CA VAL A 158 3.17 61.30 -67.74
C VAL A 158 2.67 60.77 -69.08
N THR A 159 1.71 59.83 -69.11
CA THR A 159 1.19 59.21 -70.33
C THR A 159 -0.14 59.77 -70.84
N ALA A 160 -0.62 60.89 -70.27
CA ALA A 160 -1.91 61.49 -70.62
C ALA A 160 -1.83 62.94 -71.15
N ASN A 161 -0.72 63.33 -71.81
CA ASN A 161 -0.62 64.60 -72.55
C ASN A 161 -0.05 64.37 -73.95
#